data_AF-A0A1V2A914-F1
#
_entry.id   AF-A0A1V2A914-F1
#
_cell.length_a   1.000
_cell.length_b   1.000
_cell.length_c   1.000
_cell.angle_alpha   90.00
_cell.angle_beta   90.00
_cell.angle_gamma   90.00
#
_symmetry.space_group_name_H-M   'P 1'
#
loop_
_entity.id
_entity.type
_entity.pdbx_description
1 polymer ?
#
loop_
_entity_poly.entity_id
_entity_poly.type
_entity_poly.pdbx_seq_one_letter_code
_entity_poly.pdbx_strand_id
1 'polypeptide(L)' 'MNLRNAIINNLQGQNPNQLSETIQDAVSNGEEKTLPGLGVMFELFWKNSQPNEKQAVLQKMATALQS' A
#
# COMPACT_ATOMS: atom_id res chain seq x y z
N MET A 1 3.04 -21.67 -3.97
CA MET A 1 2.81 -20.59 -2.98
C MET A 1 2.32 -19.37 -3.74
N ASN A 2 1.18 -18.78 -3.35
CA ASN A 2 0.62 -17.61 -4.04
C ASN A 2 1.45 -16.36 -3.73
N LEU A 3 1.85 -15.59 -4.75
CA LEU A 3 2.64 -14.35 -4.60
C LEU A 3 2.02 -13.39 -3.56
N ARG A 4 0.70 -13.25 -3.57
CA ARG A 4 -0.06 -12.48 -2.58
C ARG A 4 0.19 -12.93 -1.14
N ASN A 5 0.22 -14.24 -0.88
CA ASN A 5 0.44 -14.76 0.47
C ASN A 5 1.89 -14.56 0.91
N ALA A 6 2.86 -14.62 -0.01
CA ALA A 6 4.26 -14.30 0.29
C ALA A 6 4.41 -12.83 0.71
N ILE A 7 3.74 -11.92 0.00
CA ILE A 7 3.72 -10.49 0.31
C ILE A 7 3.10 -10.23 1.68
N ILE A 8 1.93 -10.81 1.98
CA ILE A 8 1.26 -10.66 3.27
C ILE A 8 2.18 -11.16 4.41
N ASN A 9 2.80 -12.32 4.24
CA ASN A 9 3.71 -12.87 5.26
C ASN A 9 4.94 -11.97 5.48
N ASN A 10 5.48 -11.33 4.44
CA ASN A 10 6.62 -10.42 4.56
C ASN A 10 6.26 -9.08 5.25
N LEU A 11 5.01 -8.63 5.11
CA LEU A 11 4.52 -7.39 5.70
C LEU A 11 3.93 -7.60 7.12
N GLN A 12 3.57 -8.84 7.46
CA GLN A 12 2.98 -9.17 8.75
C GLN A 12 3.98 -8.90 9.88
N GLY A 13 3.55 -8.15 10.89
CA GLY A 13 4.37 -7.81 12.05
C GLY A 13 5.31 -6.62 11.86
N GLN A 14 5.30 -5.97 10.69
CA GLN A 14 6.01 -4.72 10.50
C GLN A 14 5.36 -3.58 11.28
N ASN A 15 6.18 -2.70 11.83
CA ASN A 15 5.73 -1.47 12.47
C ASN A 15 5.51 -0.35 11.43
N PRO A 16 4.86 0.77 11.82
CA PRO A 16 4.57 1.86 10.88
C PRO A 16 5.80 2.45 10.16
N ASN A 17 6.96 2.49 10.80
CA ASN A 17 8.19 3.02 10.18
C ASN A 17 8.68 2.09 9.06
N GLN A 18 8.69 0.78 9.31
CA GLN A 18 9.08 -0.23 8.32
C GLN A 18 8.12 -0.26 7.11
N LEU A 19 6.82 -0.09 7.38
CA LEU A 19 5.82 0.04 6.30
C LEU A 19 6.06 1.31 5.48
N SER A 20 6.43 2.42 6.13
CA SER A 20 6.77 3.66 5.44
C SER A 20 8.02 3.53 4.57
N GLU A 21 9.07 2.87 5.07
CA GLU A 21 10.29 2.58 4.30
C GLU A 21 9.98 1.73 3.08
N THR A 22 9.19 0.67 3.25
CA THR A 22 8.76 -0.22 2.15
C THR A 22 7.98 0.55 1.07
N ILE A 23 7.10 1.46 1.47
CA ILE A 23 6.35 2.31 0.52
C ILE A 23 7.31 3.25 -0.20
N GLN A 24 8.22 3.89 0.52
CA GLN A 24 9.18 4.84 -0.05
C GLN A 24 10.09 4.16 -1.07
N ASP A 25 10.59 2.96 -0.77
CA ASP A 25 11.43 2.17 -1.68
C ASP A 25 10.67 1.79 -2.95
N ALA A 26 9.40 1.39 -2.81
CA ALA A 26 8.57 1.02 -3.94
C ALA A 26 8.23 2.21 -4.86
N VAL A 27 8.02 3.40 -4.28
CA VAL A 27 7.73 4.64 -5.03
C VAL A 27 9.00 5.23 -5.67
N SER A 28 10.13 5.21 -4.97
CA SER A 28 11.38 5.82 -5.45
C SER A 28 12.12 4.97 -6.48
N ASN A 29 12.16 3.64 -6.29
CA ASN A 29 12.96 2.76 -7.16
C ASN A 29 12.17 2.23 -8.36
N GLY A 30 10.83 2.31 -8.34
CA GLY A 30 9.97 1.91 -9.46
C GLY A 30 10.13 0.44 -9.89
N GLU A 31 10.76 -0.41 -9.07
CA GLU A 31 11.00 -1.81 -9.42
C GLU A 31 9.67 -2.55 -9.57
N GLU A 32 9.44 -3.16 -10.72
CA GLU A 32 8.19 -3.91 -11.02
C GLU A 32 7.88 -5.03 -10.00
N LYS A 33 8.86 -5.45 -9.20
CA LYS A 33 8.70 -6.46 -8.13
C LYS A 33 8.13 -5.91 -6.82
N THR A 34 8.24 -4.61 -6.55
CA THR A 34 7.74 -3.97 -5.31
C THR A 34 6.33 -3.39 -5.48
N LEU A 35 5.91 -3.09 -6.71
CA LEU A 35 4.56 -2.63 -7.05
C LEU A 35 3.43 -3.62 -6.67
N PRO A 36 3.58 -4.95 -6.85
CA PRO A 36 2.61 -5.91 -6.34
C PRO A 36 2.44 -5.84 -4.81
N GLY A 37 3.51 -5.49 -4.09
CA GLY A 37 3.52 -5.29 -2.65
C GLY A 37 2.60 -4.13 -2.23
N LEU A 38 2.77 -2.98 -2.88
CA LEU A 38 1.94 -1.80 -2.67
C LEU A 38 0.45 -2.08 -2.92
N GLY A 39 0.13 -2.82 -3.99
CA GLY A 39 -1.25 -3.20 -4.29
C GLY A 39 -1.91 -4.02 -3.18
N VAL A 40 -1.16 -4.98 -2.60
CA VAL A 40 -1.65 -5.79 -1.47
C VAL A 40 -1.79 -4.95 -0.20
N MET A 41 -0.84 -4.06 0.09
CA MET A 41 -0.94 -3.13 1.23
C MET A 41 -2.18 -2.24 1.12
N PHE A 42 -2.42 -1.69 -0.07
CA PHE A 42 -3.60 -0.86 -0.32
C PHE A 42 -4.90 -1.68 -0.23
N GLU A 43 -4.93 -2.91 -0.74
CA GLU A 43 -6.10 -3.79 -0.61
C GLU A 43 -6.44 -4.06 0.86
N LEU A 44 -5.43 -4.37 1.68
CA LEU A 44 -5.61 -4.63 3.11
C LEU A 44 -6.07 -3.37 3.85
N PHE A 45 -5.45 -2.22 3.57
CA PHE A 45 -5.90 -0.93 4.09
C PHE A 45 -7.38 -0.71 3.73
N TRP A 46 -7.72 -0.78 2.44
CA TRP A 46 -9.08 -0.54 1.95
C TRP A 46 -10.13 -1.48 2.57
N LYS A 47 -9.81 -2.77 2.75
CA LYS A 47 -10.73 -3.73 3.37
C LYS A 47 -10.99 -3.41 4.85
N ASN A 48 -10.01 -2.87 5.57
CA ASN A 48 -10.10 -2.59 7.00
C ASN A 48 -10.47 -1.13 7.34
N SER A 49 -10.45 -0.22 6.36
CA SER A 49 -10.79 1.19 6.58
C SER A 49 -12.29 1.45 6.71
N GLN A 50 -12.60 2.40 7.58
CA GLN A 50 -13.92 3.00 7.77
C GLN A 50 -14.31 3.90 6.59
N PRO A 51 -15.61 4.22 6.42
CA PRO A 51 -16.08 5.05 5.31
C PRO A 51 -15.41 6.43 5.21
N ASN A 52 -15.16 7.08 6.35
CA ASN A 52 -14.49 8.40 6.42
C ASN A 52 -13.02 8.33 5.96
N GLU A 53 -12.30 7.29 6.35
CA GLU A 53 -10.90 7.06 5.94
C GLU A 53 -10.81 6.82 4.42
N LYS A 54 -11.72 6.00 3.89
CA LYS A 54 -11.84 5.77 2.45
C LYS A 54 -12.11 7.05 1.69
N GLN A 55 -13.05 7.86 2.17
CA GLN A 55 -13.40 9.14 1.55
C GLN A 55 -12.20 10.11 1.54
N ALA A 56 -11.47 10.20 2.65
CA ALA A 56 -10.27 11.04 2.74
C ALA A 56 -9.18 10.59 1.74
N VAL A 57 -8.95 9.29 1.61
CA VAL A 57 -7.99 8.74 0.65
C VAL A 57 -8.43 8.99 -0.79
N LEU A 58 -9.70 8.74 -1.13
CA LEU A 58 -10.25 9.02 -2.46
C LEU A 58 -10.10 10.49 -2.84
N GLN A 59 -10.40 11.41 -1.93
CA GLN A 59 -10.27 12.84 -2.17
C GLN A 59 -8.82 13.21 -2.49
N LYS A 60 -7.85 12.72 -1.70
CA LYS A 60 -6.41 12.97 -1.95
C LYS A 60 -5.95 12.39 -3.29
N MET A 61 -6.38 11.17 -3.62
CA MET A 61 -6.05 10.53 -4.90
C MET A 61 -6.63 11.32 -6.08
N ALA A 62 -7.90 11.72 -6.01
CA ALA A 62 -8.55 12.49 -7.05
C ALA A 62 -7.82 13.82 -7.31
N THR A 63 -7.43 14.53 -6.25
CA THR A 63 -6.63 15.76 -6.38
C THR A 63 -5.27 15.51 -7.02
N ALA A 64 -4.54 14.45 -6.62
CA ALA A 64 -3.23 14.13 -7.17
C ALA A 64 -3.25 13.70 -8.65
N LEU A 65 -4.37 13.15 -9.14
CA LEU A 65 -4.54 12.73 -10.54
C LEU A 65 -5.03 13.86 -11.47
N GLN A 66 -5.45 15.00 -10.90
CA GLN A 66 -5.91 16.17 -11.66
C GLN A 66 -4.81 17.22 -11.87
N SER A 67 -3.67 17.05 -11.20
CA SER A 67 -2.44 17.83 -11.36
C SER A 67 -1.48 17.17 -12.35
#